data_AF-A0A353WQH4-F1
#
_entry.id   AF-A0A353WQH4-F1
#
_cell.length_a   1.000
_cell.length_b   1.000
_cell.length_c   1.000
_cell.angle_alpha   90.00
_cell.angle_beta   90.00
_cell.angle_gamma   90.00
#
_symmetry.space_group_name_H-M   'P 1'
#
loop_
_entity.id
_entity.type
_entity.pdbx_description
1 polymer ?
#
loop_
_entity_poly.entity_id
_entity_poly.type
_entity_poly.pdbx_seq_one_letter_code
_entity_poly.pdbx_strand_id
1 'polypeptide(L)'
;KKKYGWSLLIIAHTPKRSLTSPITQNDLAGSKKLYNFFDSVFAIGKSARDERLRYVKQVKVRAGAYKYGGDNVILYEIVHDRENVHFEFKGFANEKDHLKEVDDKEKNSLQENVLELVQRGKSYREIAEALGISKSLVGNIVKKSEVSTVSTPSIGVDDMDSVDSIKKEVNDVPLF
;
A
#
# COMPACT_ATOMS: atom_id res chain seq x y z
N LYS A 1 -4.02 -32.49 16.32
CA LYS A 1 -5.05 -31.47 16.66
C LYS A 1 -6.41 -32.11 16.95
N LYS A 2 -7.20 -32.55 15.95
CA LYS A 2 -8.61 -32.96 16.15
C LYS A 2 -8.83 -34.19 17.04
N LYS A 3 -7.92 -35.17 17.03
CA LYS A 3 -8.08 -36.42 17.81
C LYS A 3 -7.87 -36.23 19.33
N TYR A 4 -7.08 -35.24 19.74
CA TYR A 4 -6.66 -35.06 21.14
C TYR A 4 -6.97 -33.66 21.70
N GLY A 5 -7.63 -32.78 20.93
CA GLY A 5 -7.98 -31.43 21.37
C GLY A 5 -6.80 -30.46 21.54
N TRP A 6 -5.58 -30.84 21.13
CA TRP A 6 -4.39 -29.99 21.35
C TRP A 6 -4.34 -28.79 20.41
N SER A 7 -3.80 -27.68 20.93
CA SER A 7 -3.37 -26.52 20.14
C SER A 7 -1.86 -26.59 19.92
N LEU A 8 -1.43 -26.44 18.67
CA LEU A 8 -0.02 -26.42 18.31
C LEU A 8 0.34 -25.01 17.85
N LEU A 9 1.36 -24.43 18.47
CA LEU A 9 1.99 -23.19 18.03
C LEU A 9 3.32 -23.55 17.38
N ILE A 10 3.50 -23.12 16.12
CA ILE A 10 4.72 -23.38 15.34
C ILE A 10 5.35 -22.02 15.04
N ILE A 11 6.64 -21.89 15.34
CA ILE A 11 7.42 -20.68 15.08
C ILE A 11 8.35 -20.98 13.90
N ALA A 12 8.36 -20.11 12.91
CA ALA A 12 9.22 -20.22 11.73
C ALA A 12 9.96 -18.91 11.49
N HIS A 13 11.22 -19.02 11.08
CA HIS A 13 11.99 -17.87 10.62
C HIS A 13 11.58 -17.51 9.19
N THR A 14 11.33 -16.22 8.96
CA THR A 14 11.17 -15.68 7.60
C THR A 14 12.51 -15.15 7.08
N PRO A 15 12.74 -15.15 5.75
CA PRO A 15 13.87 -14.44 5.15
C PRO A 15 13.89 -12.97 5.55
N LYS A 16 15.05 -12.34 5.45
CA LYS A 16 15.21 -10.91 5.76
C LYS A 16 14.31 -10.08 4.85
N ARG A 17 13.42 -9.28 5.44
CA ARG A 17 12.48 -8.42 4.72
C ARG A 17 12.85 -6.95 4.80
N SER A 18 12.40 -6.17 3.82
CA SER A 18 12.45 -4.71 3.90
C SER A 18 11.41 -4.22 4.91
N LEU A 19 11.75 -3.19 5.68
CA LEU A 19 10.80 -2.51 6.57
C LEU A 19 9.80 -1.63 5.81
N THR A 20 9.92 -1.54 4.49
CA THR A 20 9.10 -0.69 3.62
C THR A 20 7.82 -1.38 3.15
N SER A 21 7.76 -2.71 3.25
CA SER A 21 6.64 -3.50 2.71
C SER A 21 5.73 -4.01 3.84
N PRO A 22 4.39 -3.95 3.67
CA PRO A 22 3.45 -4.60 4.58
C PRO A 22 3.71 -6.11 4.67
N ILE A 23 3.43 -6.71 5.83
CA ILE A 23 3.49 -8.17 5.99
C ILE A 23 2.30 -8.82 5.28
N THR A 24 2.58 -9.79 4.44
CA THR A 24 1.60 -10.53 3.65
C THR A 24 1.77 -12.03 3.81
N GLN A 25 0.81 -12.79 3.30
CA GLN A 25 0.87 -14.25 3.23
C GLN A 25 2.10 -14.78 2.48
N ASN A 26 2.61 -14.01 1.52
CA ASN A 26 3.74 -14.42 0.69
C ASN A 26 5.07 -14.40 1.45
N ASP A 27 5.12 -13.77 2.61
CA ASP A 27 6.33 -13.65 3.43
C ASP A 27 6.65 -14.91 4.23
N LEU A 28 5.69 -15.84 4.35
CA LEU A 28 5.95 -17.15 4.91
C LEU A 28 6.74 -17.96 3.88
N ALA A 29 8.07 -17.99 4.03
CA ALA A 29 8.94 -18.82 3.19
C ALA A 29 8.54 -20.29 3.30
N GLY A 30 7.95 -20.83 2.24
CA GLY A 30 7.50 -22.21 2.22
C GLY A 30 6.54 -22.51 1.09
N SER A 31 6.31 -23.81 0.89
CA SER A 31 5.35 -24.26 -0.11
C SER A 31 3.95 -23.76 0.21
N LYS A 32 3.19 -23.34 -0.82
CA LYS A 32 1.75 -23.02 -0.68
C LYS A 32 0.97 -24.12 0.05
N LYS A 33 1.44 -25.36 0.00
CA LYS A 33 0.85 -26.51 0.71
C LYS A 33 0.92 -26.34 2.23
N LEU A 34 2.03 -25.85 2.79
CA LEU A 34 2.17 -25.63 4.24
C LEU A 34 1.14 -24.62 4.76
N TYR A 35 0.96 -23.53 4.02
CA TYR A 35 0.01 -22.49 4.41
C TYR A 35 -1.42 -23.05 4.54
N ASN A 36 -1.82 -24.01 3.71
CA ASN A 36 -3.16 -24.61 3.75
C ASN A 36 -3.45 -25.44 5.01
N PHE A 37 -2.41 -25.90 5.73
CA PHE A 37 -2.59 -26.68 6.96
C PHE A 37 -2.87 -25.82 8.19
N PHE A 38 -2.45 -24.55 8.20
CA PHE A 38 -2.67 -23.67 9.34
C PHE A 38 -4.09 -23.13 9.38
N ASP A 39 -4.69 -23.12 10.56
CA ASP A 39 -6.01 -22.52 10.83
C ASP A 39 -5.91 -21.00 11.07
N SER A 40 -4.80 -20.56 11.68
CA SER A 40 -4.48 -19.17 11.96
C SER A 40 -2.99 -18.96 11.75
N VAL A 41 -2.62 -17.83 11.16
CA VAL A 41 -1.23 -17.42 10.98
C VAL A 41 -1.15 -15.94 11.36
N PHE A 42 -0.18 -15.61 12.20
CA PHE A 42 0.17 -14.24 12.52
C PHE A 42 1.68 -14.06 12.35
N ALA A 43 2.07 -12.81 12.16
CA ALA A 43 3.46 -12.42 12.01
C ALA A 43 3.78 -11.28 12.97
N ILE A 44 5.03 -11.24 13.43
CA ILE A 44 5.55 -10.17 14.28
C ILE A 44 6.50 -9.34 13.43
N GLY A 45 6.14 -8.10 13.17
CA GLY A 45 6.94 -7.13 12.45
C GLY A 45 7.75 -6.23 13.38
N LYS A 46 8.90 -5.76 12.90
CA LYS A 46 9.65 -4.65 13.52
C LYS A 46 9.08 -3.33 12.99
N SER A 47 8.77 -2.40 13.90
CA SER A 47 8.39 -1.04 13.55
C SER A 47 9.59 -0.26 13.01
N ALA A 48 9.38 0.56 11.98
CA ALA A 48 10.37 1.52 11.50
C ALA A 48 10.45 2.79 12.37
N ARG A 49 9.42 3.06 13.20
CA ARG A 49 9.39 4.23 14.10
C ARG A 49 10.35 4.11 15.27
N ASP A 50 10.49 2.90 15.82
CA ASP A 50 11.33 2.62 16.99
C ASP A 50 11.78 1.16 16.94
N GLU A 51 13.05 0.91 17.25
CA GLU A 51 13.63 -0.42 17.27
C GLU A 51 13.10 -1.34 18.37
N ARG A 52 12.51 -0.79 19.43
CA ARG A 52 11.88 -1.53 20.53
C ARG A 52 10.44 -1.92 20.22
N LEU A 53 9.81 -1.25 19.28
CA LEU A 53 8.42 -1.53 18.91
C LEU A 53 8.32 -2.74 17.99
N ARG A 54 7.38 -3.63 18.32
CA ARG A 54 6.95 -4.75 17.48
C ARG A 54 5.45 -4.66 17.27
N TYR A 55 5.00 -5.02 16.08
CA TYR A 55 3.57 -5.12 15.80
C TYR A 55 3.20 -6.55 15.41
N VAL A 56 2.02 -7.00 15.82
CA VAL A 56 1.48 -8.31 15.47
C VAL A 56 0.34 -8.14 14.49
N LYS A 57 0.46 -8.82 13.35
CA LYS A 57 -0.54 -8.83 12.28
C LYS A 57 -1.02 -10.24 12.00
N GLN A 58 -2.33 -10.41 11.90
CA GLN A 58 -2.95 -11.63 11.38
C GLN A 58 -2.75 -11.68 9.86
N VAL A 59 -2.12 -12.77 9.41
CA VAL A 59 -1.81 -13.04 8.00
C VAL A 59 -2.76 -14.07 7.43
N LYS A 60 -3.33 -14.95 8.27
CA LYS A 60 -4.37 -15.91 7.90
C LYS A 60 -5.40 -16.06 9.00
N VAL A 61 -6.68 -16.06 8.63
CA VAL A 61 -7.78 -16.51 9.48
C VAL A 61 -8.64 -17.49 8.68
N ARG A 62 -8.81 -18.72 9.15
CA ARG A 62 -9.65 -19.73 8.47
C ARG A 62 -11.12 -19.68 8.92
N ALA A 63 -11.38 -19.22 10.13
CA ALA A 63 -12.72 -19.10 10.71
C ALA A 63 -12.88 -17.70 11.32
N GLY A 64 -13.89 -16.97 10.86
CA GLY A 64 -14.16 -15.60 11.29
C GLY A 64 -13.48 -14.52 10.43
N ALA A 65 -13.61 -13.28 10.87
CA ALA A 65 -13.02 -12.11 10.21
C ALA A 65 -11.62 -11.78 10.77
N TYR A 66 -10.82 -11.07 9.98
CA TYR A 66 -9.59 -10.48 10.46
C TYR A 66 -9.89 -9.43 11.53
N LYS A 67 -9.40 -9.64 12.75
CA LYS A 67 -9.49 -8.66 13.84
C LYS A 67 -8.26 -7.76 13.87
N TYR A 68 -7.10 -8.32 13.54
CA TYR A 68 -5.81 -7.64 13.59
C TYR A 68 -5.13 -7.65 12.22
N GLY A 69 -5.82 -7.06 11.23
CA GLY A 69 -5.32 -6.92 9.86
C GLY A 69 -4.36 -5.74 9.70
N GLY A 70 -4.16 -5.27 8.46
CA GLY A 70 -3.28 -4.13 8.18
C GLY A 70 -3.71 -2.84 8.87
N ASP A 71 -5.01 -2.61 9.05
CA ASP A 71 -5.51 -1.35 9.62
C ASP A 71 -5.61 -1.35 11.15
N ASN A 72 -5.38 -2.50 11.80
CA ASN A 72 -5.57 -2.66 13.24
C ASN A 72 -4.55 -3.67 13.82
N VAL A 73 -3.26 -3.44 13.59
CA VAL A 73 -2.22 -4.30 14.15
C VAL A 73 -2.08 -4.08 15.66
N ILE A 74 -1.70 -5.13 16.39
CA ILE A 74 -1.45 -5.04 17.84
C ILE A 74 -0.03 -4.51 18.05
N LEU A 75 0.14 -3.45 18.84
CA LEU A 75 1.44 -2.85 19.12
C LEU A 75 1.98 -3.29 20.48
N TYR A 76 3.26 -3.67 20.49
CA TYR A 76 4.03 -4.03 21.68
C TYR A 76 5.36 -3.29 21.72
N GLU A 77 5.87 -3.06 22.93
CA GLU A 77 7.24 -2.63 23.17
C GLU A 77 8.03 -3.77 23.81
N ILE A 78 9.29 -3.94 23.40
CA ILE A 78 10.24 -4.86 24.04
C ILE A 78 10.81 -4.17 25.29
N VAL A 79 10.44 -4.69 26.46
CA VAL A 79 10.92 -4.21 27.76
C VAL A 79 11.91 -5.22 28.33
N HIS A 80 13.02 -4.70 28.86
CA HIS A 80 14.04 -5.49 29.55
C HIS A 80 13.94 -5.17 31.04
N ASP A 81 13.36 -6.10 31.80
CA ASP A 81 13.42 -6.04 33.26
C ASP A 81 14.67 -6.75 33.75
N ARG A 82 14.98 -6.61 35.04
CA ARG A 82 16.18 -7.21 35.65
C ARG A 82 16.22 -8.74 35.50
N GLU A 83 15.07 -9.38 35.29
CA GLU A 83 14.94 -10.84 35.27
C GLU A 83 14.60 -11.39 33.88
N ASN A 84 13.87 -10.67 33.02
CA ASN A 84 13.39 -11.20 31.74
C ASN A 84 13.11 -10.11 30.68
N VAL A 85 13.15 -10.51 29.40
CA VAL A 85 12.70 -9.70 28.26
C VAL A 85 11.28 -10.10 27.89
N HIS A 86 10.38 -9.13 27.80
CA HIS A 86 8.97 -9.39 27.51
C HIS A 86 8.34 -8.31 26.61
N PHE A 87 7.15 -8.61 26.10
CA PHE A 87 6.35 -7.68 25.32
C PHE A 87 5.36 -6.96 26.22
N GLU A 88 5.45 -5.63 26.29
CA GLU A 88 4.46 -4.78 26.94
C GLU A 88 3.46 -4.26 25.89
N PHE A 89 2.17 -4.45 26.14
CA PHE A 89 1.12 -4.01 25.21
C PHE A 89 1.00 -2.48 25.21
N LYS A 90 0.99 -1.87 24.01
CA LYS A 90 0.91 -0.40 23.85
C LYS A 90 -0.36 0.09 23.17
N GLY A 91 -1.12 -0.79 22.51
CA GLY A 91 -2.36 -0.40 21.83
C GLY A 91 -2.50 -1.03 20.46
N PHE A 92 -3.24 -0.34 19.59
CA PHE A 92 -3.47 -0.72 18.20
C PHE A 92 -3.05 0.41 17.27
N ALA A 93 -2.63 0.06 16.06
CA ALA A 93 -2.18 1.02 15.06
C ALA A 93 -2.46 0.53 13.64
N ASN A 94 -2.32 1.42 12.65
CA ASN A 94 -2.24 1.01 11.26
C ASN A 94 -0.83 0.46 10.96
N GLU A 95 -0.72 -0.60 10.18
CA GLU A 95 0.59 -1.16 9.80
C GLU A 95 1.43 -0.15 9.02
N LYS A 96 0.80 0.65 8.14
CA LYS A 96 1.50 1.62 7.28
C LYS A 96 2.32 2.62 8.09
N ASP A 97 1.79 3.01 9.25
CA ASP A 97 2.45 3.90 10.20
C ASP A 97 3.79 3.35 10.70
N HIS A 98 3.92 2.02 10.74
CA HIS A 98 5.09 1.31 11.22
C HIS A 98 6.02 0.84 10.11
N LEU A 99 5.69 1.10 8.84
CA LEU A 99 6.57 0.84 7.72
C LEU A 99 7.55 2.01 7.55
N LYS A 100 8.75 1.70 7.06
CA LYS A 100 9.68 2.74 6.65
C LYS A 100 9.08 3.42 5.43
N GLU A 101 8.77 4.71 5.54
CA GLU A 101 8.39 5.52 4.38
C GLU A 101 9.44 5.30 3.28
N VAL A 102 8.99 4.97 2.06
CA VAL A 102 9.90 4.71 0.94
C VAL A 102 10.31 6.04 0.36
N ASP A 103 10.95 6.85 1.19
CA ASP A 103 11.54 8.11 0.79
C ASP A 103 10.57 8.95 -0.06
N ASP A 104 9.28 8.89 0.29
CA ASP A 104 8.23 9.54 -0.48
C ASP A 104 8.41 11.06 -0.41
N LYS A 105 9.12 11.57 0.61
CA LYS A 105 9.59 12.95 0.66
C LYS A 105 10.65 13.26 -0.39
N GLU A 106 11.72 12.45 -0.54
CA GLU A 106 12.71 12.71 -1.59
C GLU A 106 12.12 12.47 -2.98
N LYS A 107 11.22 11.50 -3.15
CA LYS A 107 10.50 11.32 -4.42
C LYS A 107 9.55 12.47 -4.72
N ASN A 108 8.76 12.93 -3.75
CA ASN A 108 7.85 14.05 -3.95
C ASN A 108 8.63 15.34 -4.20
N SER A 109 9.70 15.60 -3.45
CA SER A 109 10.55 16.77 -3.68
C SER A 109 11.27 16.70 -5.03
N LEU A 110 11.74 15.51 -5.43
CA LEU A 110 12.31 15.30 -6.76
C LEU A 110 11.26 15.54 -7.86
N GLN A 111 10.03 15.07 -7.67
CA GLN A 111 8.94 15.29 -8.61
C GLN A 111 8.56 16.78 -8.70
N GLU A 112 8.43 17.49 -7.57
CA GLU A 112 8.16 18.92 -7.52
C GLU A 112 9.27 19.73 -8.20
N ASN A 113 10.53 19.44 -7.90
CA ASN A 113 11.70 20.08 -8.53
C ASN A 113 11.73 19.86 -10.05
N VAL A 114 11.42 18.65 -10.51
CA VAL A 114 11.32 18.36 -11.96
C VAL A 114 10.20 19.19 -12.59
N LEU A 115 9.01 19.23 -12.00
CA LEU A 115 7.87 19.98 -12.53
C LEU A 115 8.12 21.49 -12.55
N GLU A 116 8.73 22.05 -11.50
CA GLU A 116 9.08 23.47 -11.44
C GLU A 116 10.08 23.87 -12.54
N LEU A 117 11.09 23.03 -12.80
CA LEU A 117 12.07 23.30 -13.85
C LEU A 117 11.48 23.16 -15.26
N VAL A 118 10.53 22.25 -15.46
CA VAL A 118 9.76 22.15 -16.72
C VAL A 118 8.89 23.39 -16.92
N GLN A 119 8.19 23.86 -15.87
CA GLN A 119 7.38 25.09 -15.94
C GLN A 119 8.22 26.33 -16.26
N ARG A 120 9.47 26.36 -15.80
CA ARG A 120 10.47 27.39 -16.16
C ARG A 120 11.01 27.27 -17.59
N GLY A 121 10.53 26.31 -18.37
CA GLY A 121 10.91 26.12 -19.77
C GLY A 121 12.28 25.44 -19.98
N LYS A 122 12.86 24.82 -18.94
CA LYS A 122 14.13 24.09 -19.11
C LYS A 122 13.93 22.80 -19.88
N SER A 123 14.91 22.44 -20.70
CA SER A 123 14.91 21.18 -21.42
C SER A 123 15.13 19.99 -20.46
N TYR A 124 14.63 18.81 -20.82
CA TYR A 124 14.82 17.61 -20.00
C TYR A 124 16.29 17.25 -19.78
N ARG A 125 17.19 17.70 -20.66
CA ARG A 125 18.63 17.49 -20.52
C ARG A 125 19.23 18.37 -19.42
N GLU A 126 18.84 19.64 -19.38
CA GLU A 126 19.28 20.57 -18.33
C GLU A 126 18.73 20.18 -16.96
N ILE A 127 17.51 19.64 -16.91
CA ILE A 127 16.90 19.14 -15.66
C ILE A 127 17.65 17.90 -15.14
N ALA A 128 17.99 16.98 -16.05
CA ALA A 128 18.77 15.79 -15.73
C ALA A 128 20.15 16.15 -15.15
N GLU A 129 20.84 17.12 -15.76
CA GLU A 129 22.14 17.63 -15.30
C GLU A 129 22.02 18.38 -13.95
N ALA A 130 20.98 19.20 -13.77
CA ALA A 130 20.78 19.99 -12.55
C ALA A 130 20.40 19.13 -11.32
N LEU A 131 19.65 18.04 -11.52
CA LEU A 131 19.17 17.17 -10.44
C LEU A 131 19.98 15.87 -10.31
N GLY A 132 20.98 15.65 -11.18
CA GLY A 132 21.81 14.44 -11.16
C GLY A 132 21.04 13.14 -11.49
N ILE A 133 19.96 13.23 -12.26
CA ILE A 133 19.08 12.10 -12.61
C ILE A 133 19.09 11.80 -14.10
N SER A 134 18.65 10.60 -14.50
CA SER A 134 18.59 10.24 -15.92
C SER A 134 17.48 11.00 -16.67
N LYS A 135 17.72 11.34 -17.94
CA LYS A 135 16.71 11.95 -18.83
C LYS A 135 15.41 11.12 -18.91
N SER A 136 15.53 9.79 -18.89
CA SER A 136 14.38 8.89 -18.91
C SER A 136 13.53 9.01 -17.65
N LEU A 137 14.15 9.23 -16.49
CA LEU A 137 13.45 9.45 -15.23
C LEU A 137 12.68 10.77 -15.23
N VAL A 138 13.29 11.85 -15.75
CA VAL A 138 12.63 13.15 -15.95
C VAL A 138 11.37 12.99 -16.82
N GLY A 139 11.49 12.33 -17.97
CA GLY A 139 10.37 12.12 -18.89
C GLY A 139 9.23 11.28 -18.29
N ASN A 140 9.57 10.24 -17.51
CA ASN A 140 8.57 9.43 -16.82
C ASN A 140 7.81 10.23 -15.74
N ILE A 141 8.48 11.13 -15.04
CA ILE A 141 7.87 11.99 -14.02
C ILE A 141 6.86 12.96 -14.65
N VAL A 142 7.25 13.64 -15.75
CA VAL A 142 6.36 14.57 -16.47
C VAL A 142 5.16 13.83 -17.07
N LYS A 143 5.38 12.68 -17.70
CA LYS A 143 4.28 11.88 -18.25
C LYS A 143 3.30 11.41 -17.17
N LYS A 144 3.80 11.09 -15.97
CA LYS A 144 2.97 10.67 -14.84
C LYS A 144 2.11 11.82 -14.28
N SER A 145 2.62 13.06 -14.28
CA SER A 145 1.84 14.22 -13.83
C SER A 145 0.76 14.61 -14.84
N GLU A 146 1.03 14.54 -16.15
CA GLU A 146 0.05 14.80 -17.21
C GLU A 146 -1.13 13.80 -17.17
N VAL A 147 -0.89 12.54 -16.83
CA VAL A 147 -1.96 11.55 -16.67
C VAL A 147 -2.81 11.81 -15.42
N SER A 148 -2.26 12.49 -14.42
CA SER A 148 -2.95 12.78 -13.16
C SER A 148 -3.92 13.98 -13.26
N THR A 149 -3.70 14.90 -14.19
CA THR A 149 -4.52 16.12 -14.37
C THR A 149 -5.75 15.93 -15.28
N VAL A 150 -5.87 14.80 -15.99
CA VAL A 150 -6.92 14.58 -17.02
C VAL A 150 -8.17 13.86 -16.47
N SER A 151 -8.28 13.62 -15.15
CA SER A 151 -9.40 12.86 -14.55
C SER A 151 -10.39 13.68 -13.71
N THR A 152 -10.70 14.91 -14.12
CA THR A 152 -11.89 15.63 -13.62
C THR A 152 -12.46 16.56 -14.70
N PRO A 153 -13.56 16.21 -15.39
CA PRO A 153 -14.31 17.19 -16.17
C PRO A 153 -15.17 18.02 -15.21
N SER A 154 -14.86 19.30 -15.12
CA SER A 154 -15.71 20.35 -14.57
C SER A 154 -16.94 20.55 -15.44
N ILE A 155 -18.13 20.30 -14.90
CA ILE A 155 -19.40 20.75 -15.49
C ILE A 155 -19.59 22.22 -15.10
N GLY A 156 -19.35 23.12 -16.06
CA GLY A 156 -19.81 24.50 -16.05
C GLY A 156 -21.00 24.63 -16.99
N VAL A 157 -22.06 25.27 -16.50
CA VAL A 157 -23.36 25.50 -17.15
C VAL A 157 -23.31 26.78 -17.99
N ASP A 158 -24.31 26.93 -18.87
CA ASP A 158 -24.65 28.07 -19.73
C ASP A 158 -23.93 28.03 -21.10
N ASP A 159 -24.60 27.92 -22.25
CA ASP A 159 -25.74 28.73 -22.68
C ASP A 159 -26.58 28.08 -23.80
N MET A 160 -27.78 28.62 -23.92
CA MET A 160 -28.96 28.22 -24.67
C MET A 160 -28.89 28.63 -26.15
N ASP A 161 -29.16 27.72 -27.10
CA ASP A 161 -29.79 28.13 -28.37
C ASP A 161 -30.50 26.98 -29.12
N SER A 162 -31.82 27.11 -29.12
CA SER A 162 -32.80 26.93 -30.20
C SER A 162 -32.68 25.82 -31.26
N VAL A 163 -33.62 24.87 -31.14
CA VAL A 163 -34.57 24.37 -32.16
C VAL A 163 -34.05 24.11 -33.58
N ASP A 164 -34.01 22.83 -33.99
CA ASP A 164 -34.71 22.47 -35.23
C ASP A 164 -35.27 21.03 -35.22
N SER A 165 -36.40 20.89 -35.89
CA SER A 165 -37.35 19.78 -35.82
C SER A 165 -37.12 18.69 -36.89
N ILE A 166 -37.93 17.61 -36.85
CA ILE A 166 -38.31 16.67 -37.98
C ILE A 166 -37.33 15.48 -38.18
N LYS A 167 -37.66 14.17 -38.29
CA LYS A 167 -38.85 13.25 -38.45
C LYS A 167 -38.35 11.84 -37.99
N LYS A 168 -39.09 11.03 -37.22
CA LYS A 168 -40.13 10.02 -37.57
C LYS A 168 -39.64 8.80 -38.39
N GLU A 169 -39.59 7.63 -37.74
CA GLU A 169 -39.95 6.25 -38.20
C GLU A 169 -39.36 5.24 -37.19
N VAL A 170 -40.11 4.68 -36.23
CA VAL A 170 -40.99 3.50 -36.29
C VAL A 170 -40.37 2.32 -37.06
N ASN A 171 -39.90 1.31 -36.32
CA ASN A 171 -40.32 -0.06 -36.59
C ASN A 171 -40.18 -0.96 -35.36
N ASP A 172 -41.27 -1.69 -35.14
CA ASP A 172 -41.59 -2.68 -34.13
C ASP A 172 -40.70 -3.95 -34.18
N VAL A 173 -40.31 -4.44 -32.99
CA VAL A 173 -40.58 -5.80 -32.37
C VAL A 173 -40.27 -7.09 -33.19
N PRO A 174 -40.08 -8.31 -32.62
CA PRO A 174 -39.82 -8.79 -31.24
C PRO A 174 -38.46 -9.53 -31.09
N LEU A 175 -37.86 -9.67 -29.89
CA LEU A 175 -38.19 -10.57 -28.77
C LEU A 175 -38.09 -12.08 -29.11
N PHE A 176 -36.96 -12.67 -28.73
CA PHE A 176 -36.85 -13.98 -28.07
C PHE A 176 -35.74 -13.91 -27.03
#